data_AF-A0A7S0S0J1-F1
#
_entry.id   AF-A0A7S0S0J1-F1
#
_cell.length_a   1.000
_cell.length_b   1.000
_cell.length_c   1.000
_cell.angle_alpha   90.00
_cell.angle_beta   90.00
_cell.angle_gamma   90.00
#
_symmetry.space_group_name_H-M   'P 1'
#
loop_
_entity.id
_entity.type
_entity.pdbx_description
1 polymer ?
#
loop_
_entity_poly.entity_id
_entity_poly.type
_entity_poly.pdbx_seq_one_letter_code
_entity_poly.pdbx_strand_id
1 'polypeptide(L)'
;VATFLELLLRRLLLGDAPQDEVELAADALQPLLCCEPGAYSALAGQLVAAQAAHDPAAAERVHNALGGLLASQQQAGVVGAGMGSPGVLSRQSKRAFRQALCQVVADVRALTRVR
;
A
#
# COMPACT_ATOMS: atom_id res chain seq x y z
N VAL A 1 15.71 -0.36 5.65
CA VAL A 1 14.40 0.27 5.37
C VAL A 1 13.48 -0.67 4.61
N ALA A 2 13.93 -1.27 3.51
CA ALA A 2 13.17 -2.27 2.74
C ALA A 2 12.55 -3.40 3.60
N THR A 3 13.32 -4.04 4.48
CA THR A 3 12.82 -5.11 5.38
C THR A 3 11.73 -4.62 6.34
N PHE A 4 11.84 -3.38 6.84
CA PHE A 4 10.82 -2.81 7.73
C PHE A 4 9.52 -2.52 6.97
N LEU A 5 9.63 -1.94 5.77
CA LEU A 5 8.49 -1.71 4.88
C LEU A 5 7.78 -3.03 4.55
N GLU A 6 8.54 -4.08 4.22
CA GLU A 6 8.01 -5.41 3.93
C GLU A 6 7.26 -6.01 5.14
N LEU A 7 7.86 -5.97 6.33
CA LEU A 7 7.23 -6.47 7.56
C LEU A 7 5.95 -5.70 7.91
N LEU A 8 5.98 -4.37 7.76
CA LEU A 8 4.82 -3.52 7.99
C LEU A 8 3.69 -3.85 7.00
N LEU A 9 3.99 -3.93 5.70
CA LEU A 9 3.00 -4.29 4.68
C LEU A 9 2.43 -5.69 4.91
N ARG A 10 3.26 -6.68 5.28
CA ARG A 10 2.77 -8.02 5.64
C ARG A 10 1.86 -7.99 6.87
N ARG A 11 2.22 -7.25 7.91
CA ARG A 11 1.39 -7.09 9.12
C ARG A 11 0.03 -6.46 8.77
N LEU A 12 0.00 -5.46 7.90
CA LEU A 12 -1.23 -4.79 7.49
C LEU A 12 -2.08 -5.66 6.55
N LEU A 13 -1.49 -6.23 5.50
CA LEU A 13 -2.22 -6.95 4.46
C LEU A 13 -2.62 -8.36 4.86
N LEU A 14 -1.77 -9.06 5.61
CA LEU A 14 -1.97 -10.47 5.96
C LEU A 14 -2.33 -10.70 7.43
N GLY A 15 -2.06 -9.72 8.31
CA GLY A 15 -2.40 -9.81 9.73
C GLY A 15 -3.83 -9.38 10.06
N ASP A 16 -4.16 -9.46 11.35
CA ASP A 16 -5.41 -9.00 11.97
C ASP A 16 -5.31 -7.58 12.56
N ALA A 17 -4.54 -6.69 11.92
CA ALA A 17 -4.44 -5.31 12.42
C ALA A 17 -5.83 -4.64 12.36
N PRO A 18 -6.35 -4.07 13.47
CA PRO A 18 -7.60 -3.30 13.46
C PRO A 18 -7.49 -2.09 12.54
N GLN A 19 -8.63 -1.58 12.09
CA GLN A 19 -8.67 -0.45 11.14
C GLN A 19 -7.90 0.77 11.65
N ASP A 20 -8.00 1.09 12.94
CA ASP A 20 -7.30 2.22 13.55
C ASP A 20 -5.77 2.09 13.41
N GLU A 21 -5.23 0.87 13.52
CA GLU A 21 -3.80 0.60 13.30
C GLU A 21 -3.40 0.79 11.84
N VAL A 22 -4.25 0.40 10.89
CA VAL A 22 -4.01 0.61 9.45
C VAL A 22 -3.96 2.11 9.14
N GLU A 23 -4.86 2.89 9.73
CA GLU A 23 -4.90 4.33 9.57
C GLU A 23 -3.68 5.03 10.16
N LEU A 24 -3.24 4.62 11.36
CA LEU A 24 -2.02 5.12 11.98
C LEU A 24 -0.77 4.75 11.18
N ALA A 25 -0.72 3.51 10.67
CA ALA A 25 0.39 3.05 9.86
C ALA A 25 0.49 3.78 8.52
N ALA A 26 -0.62 4.30 7.97
CA ALA A 26 -0.63 5.03 6.70
C ALA A 26 0.33 6.23 6.70
N ASP A 27 0.39 6.98 7.80
CA ASP A 27 1.23 8.17 7.91
C ASP A 27 2.73 7.83 7.91
N ALA A 28 3.10 6.65 8.43
CA ALA A 28 4.46 6.13 8.41
C ALA A 28 4.80 5.41 7.09
N LEU A 29 3.83 4.71 6.52
CA LEU A 29 3.99 3.90 5.31
C LEU A 29 4.17 4.77 4.06
N GLN A 30 3.45 5.89 3.99
CA GLN A 30 3.50 6.78 2.83
C GLN A 30 4.91 7.27 2.47
N PRO A 31 5.69 7.89 3.36
CA PRO A 31 7.05 8.30 3.04
C PRO A 31 7.98 7.11 2.75
N LEU A 32 7.77 5.97 3.40
CA LEU A 32 8.56 4.76 3.15
C LEU A 32 8.37 4.22 1.73
N LEU A 33 7.13 4.26 1.21
CA LEU A 33 6.84 3.88 -0.18
C LEU A 33 7.49 4.83 -1.19
N CYS A 34 7.61 6.12 -0.86
CA CYS A 34 8.33 7.09 -1.70
C CYS A 34 9.83 6.81 -1.73
N CYS A 35 10.42 6.38 -0.62
CA CYS A 35 11.85 6.08 -0.54
C CYS A 35 12.22 4.72 -1.15
N GLU A 36 11.34 3.71 -1.03
CA GLU A 36 11.65 2.32 -1.39
C GLU A 36 10.54 1.69 -2.26
N PRO A 37 10.26 2.24 -3.46
CA PRO A 37 9.19 1.72 -4.33
C PRO A 37 9.44 0.27 -4.76
N GLY A 38 10.70 -0.14 -4.92
CA GLY A 38 11.07 -1.49 -5.31
C GLY A 38 10.70 -2.55 -4.28
N ALA A 39 10.79 -2.23 -2.98
CA ALA A 39 10.41 -3.16 -1.91
C ALA A 39 8.88 -3.41 -1.90
N TYR A 40 8.08 -2.38 -2.18
CA TYR A 40 6.64 -2.55 -2.36
C TYR A 40 6.31 -3.39 -3.60
N SER A 41 6.90 -3.08 -4.75
CA SER A 41 6.69 -3.83 -5.99
C SER A 41 7.05 -5.30 -5.84
N ALA A 42 8.14 -5.62 -5.12
CA ALA A 42 8.56 -6.99 -4.87
C ALA A 42 7.53 -7.76 -4.04
N LEU A 43 7.05 -7.17 -2.93
CA LEU A 43 6.02 -7.79 -2.10
C LEU A 43 4.68 -7.92 -2.85
N ALA A 44 4.29 -6.90 -3.61
CA ALA A 44 3.09 -6.95 -4.44
C ALA A 44 3.15 -8.08 -5.46
N GLY A 45 4.30 -8.27 -6.12
CA GLY A 45 4.54 -9.40 -7.01
C GLY A 45 4.42 -10.75 -6.31
N GLN A 46 4.96 -10.89 -5.08
CA GLN A 46 4.83 -12.11 -4.28
C GLN A 46 3.36 -12.42 -3.94
N LEU A 47 2.58 -11.41 -3.55
CA LEU A 47 1.15 -11.58 -3.22
C LEU A 47 0.33 -11.97 -4.44
N VAL A 48 0.56 -11.33 -5.58
CA VAL A 48 -0.11 -11.66 -6.84
C VAL A 48 0.27 -13.07 -7.29
N ALA A 49 1.56 -13.45 -7.22
CA ALA A 49 2.02 -14.79 -7.58
C ALA A 49 1.44 -15.87 -6.67
N ALA A 50 1.39 -15.62 -5.35
CA ALA A 50 0.78 -16.51 -4.38
C ALA A 50 -0.71 -16.74 -4.71
N GLN A 51 -1.43 -15.71 -5.14
CA GLN A 51 -2.83 -15.84 -5.49
C GLN A 51 -3.07 -16.42 -6.87
N ALA A 52 -2.22 -16.13 -7.85
CA ALA A 52 -2.31 -16.68 -9.20
C ALA A 52 -2.22 -18.22 -9.23
N ALA A 53 -1.49 -18.81 -8.29
CA ALA A 53 -1.38 -20.26 -8.14
C ALA A 53 -2.70 -20.94 -7.68
N HIS A 54 -3.65 -20.18 -7.13
CA HIS A 54 -4.88 -20.73 -6.55
C HIS A 54 -6.16 -20.18 -7.18
N ASP A 55 -6.22 -18.87 -7.42
CA ASP A 55 -7.35 -18.17 -8.05
C ASP A 55 -6.81 -16.99 -8.91
N PRO A 56 -6.74 -17.16 -10.24
CA PRO A 56 -6.29 -16.11 -11.16
C PRO A 56 -7.15 -14.83 -11.10
N ALA A 57 -8.46 -14.95 -10.84
CA ALA A 57 -9.34 -13.80 -10.76
C ALA A 57 -9.15 -13.03 -9.44
N ALA A 58 -8.79 -13.72 -8.35
CA ALA A 58 -8.33 -13.05 -7.13
C ALA A 58 -6.96 -12.39 -7.34
N ALA A 59 -6.06 -13.00 -8.10
CA ALA A 59 -4.75 -12.44 -8.41
C ALA A 59 -4.84 -11.10 -9.16
N GLU A 60 -5.70 -11.01 -10.18
CA GLU A 60 -5.96 -9.74 -10.88
C GLU A 60 -6.55 -8.68 -9.94
N ARG A 61 -7.49 -9.05 -9.06
CA ARG A 61 -8.07 -8.12 -8.09
C ARG A 61 -7.04 -7.61 -7.09
N VAL A 62 -6.16 -8.48 -6.58
CA VAL A 62 -5.04 -8.09 -5.72
C VAL A 62 -4.06 -7.18 -6.47
N HIS A 63 -3.73 -7.51 -7.72
CA HIS A 63 -2.86 -6.67 -8.56
C HIS A 63 -3.45 -5.27 -8.75
N ASN A 64 -4.73 -5.17 -9.10
CA ASN A 64 -5.43 -3.91 -9.30
C ASN A 64 -5.51 -3.07 -8.02
N ALA A 65 -5.82 -3.70 -6.87
CA ALA A 65 -5.85 -3.03 -5.58
C ALA A 65 -4.46 -2.44 -5.23
N LEU A 66 -3.40 -3.25 -5.34
CA LEU A 66 -2.04 -2.83 -5.05
C LEU A 66 -1.52 -1.78 -6.05
N GLY A 67 -1.92 -1.86 -7.32
CA GLY A 67 -1.63 -0.85 -8.34
C GLY A 67 -2.31 0.50 -8.04
N GLY A 68 -3.56 0.47 -7.55
CA GLY A 68 -4.30 1.66 -7.14
C GLY A 68 -3.61 2.42 -6.00
N LEU A 69 -2.97 1.71 -5.07
CA LEU A 69 -2.19 2.33 -3.99
C LEU A 69 -0.98 3.12 -4.54
N LEU A 70 -0.23 2.56 -5.49
CA LEU A 70 0.89 3.25 -6.14
C LEU A 70 0.43 4.46 -6.95
N ALA A 71 -0.68 4.34 -7.69
CA ALA A 71 -1.26 5.45 -8.44
C ALA A 71 -1.63 6.61 -7.52
N SER A 72 -2.22 6.32 -6.35
CA SER A 72 -2.55 7.34 -5.34
C SER A 72 -1.30 8.05 -4.79
N GLN A 73 -0.17 7.33 -4.70
CA GLN A 73 1.11 7.89 -4.26
C GLN A 73 1.76 8.77 -5.33
N GLN A 74 1.69 8.40 -6.60
CA GLN A 74 2.22 9.21 -7.68
C GLN A 74 1.46 10.54 -7.78
N GLN A 75 0.14 10.52 -7.61
CA GLN A 75 -0.68 11.73 -7.52
C GLN A 75 -0.31 12.61 -6.32
N ALA A 76 0.08 12.00 -5.20
CA ALA A 76 0.57 12.69 -4.00
C ALA A 76 1.98 13.31 -4.18
N GLY A 77 2.86 12.67 -4.94
CA GLY A 77 4.23 13.13 -5.18
C GLY A 77 4.34 14.31 -6.15
N VAL A 78 3.39 14.46 -7.09
CA VAL A 78 3.40 15.53 -8.11
C VAL A 78 3.16 16.92 -7.49
N VAL A 79 2.50 17.00 -6.34
CA VAL A 79 2.26 18.28 -5.63
C VAL A 79 3.40 18.74 -4.71
N GLY A 80 4.48 17.94 -4.58
CA GLY A 80 5.63 18.26 -3.72
C GLY A 80 6.88 18.80 -4.45
N ALA A 81 6.87 18.83 -5.79
CA ALA A 81 8.02 19.23 -6.60
C ALA A 81 8.00 20.72 -7.03
N GLY A 82 7.20 21.55 -6.36
CA GLY A 82 7.27 23.01 -6.49
C GLY A 82 8.45 23.55 -5.68
N MET A 83 9.45 24.10 -6.37
CA MET A 83 10.65 24.75 -5.85
C MET A 83 10.40 25.57 -4.58
N GLY A 84 10.84 25.09 -3.41
CA GLY A 84 10.99 25.95 -2.22
C GLY A 84 10.87 25.33 -0.82
N SER A 85 10.44 24.08 -0.65
CA SER A 85 10.40 23.48 0.70
C SER A 85 10.54 21.95 0.69
N PRO A 86 11.24 21.36 1.67
CA PRO A 86 11.41 19.93 1.74
C PRO A 86 10.06 19.24 1.96
N GLY A 87 9.57 18.57 0.91
CA GLY A 87 8.92 17.26 1.01
C GLY A 87 7.74 17.09 1.97
N VAL A 88 6.95 18.12 2.26
CA VAL A 88 5.75 17.96 3.09
C VAL A 88 4.60 17.44 2.22
N LEU A 89 4.33 16.15 2.31
CA LEU A 89 3.11 15.55 1.77
C LEU A 89 1.89 16.35 2.26
N SER A 90 1.07 16.84 1.34
CA SER A 90 -0.09 17.66 1.68
C SER A 90 -1.05 16.85 2.56
N ARG A 91 -1.77 17.52 3.49
CA ARG A 91 -2.77 16.84 4.34
C ARG A 91 -3.81 16.09 3.50
N GLN A 92 -4.15 16.63 2.33
CA GLN A 92 -5.05 16.00 1.38
C GLN A 92 -4.46 14.70 0.82
N SER A 93 -3.19 14.69 0.44
CA SER A 93 -2.50 13.49 -0.07
C SER A 93 -2.39 12.39 0.98
N LYS A 94 -2.15 12.75 2.25
CA LYS A 94 -2.14 11.81 3.37
C LYS A 94 -3.51 11.18 3.60
N ARG A 95 -4.56 12.00 3.55
CA ARG A 95 -5.95 11.52 3.70
C ARG A 95 -6.34 10.59 2.55
N ALA A 96 -6.02 10.96 1.31
CA ALA A 96 -6.30 10.13 0.14
C ALA A 96 -5.54 8.80 0.20
N PHE A 97 -4.25 8.84 0.57
CA PHE A 97 -3.45 7.63 0.75
C PHE A 97 -4.01 6.73 1.86
N ARG A 98 -4.39 7.29 3.01
CA ARG A 98 -5.00 6.54 4.10
C ARG A 98 -6.28 5.82 3.66
N GLN A 99 -7.16 6.52 2.94
CA GLN A 99 -8.38 5.92 2.40
C GLN A 99 -8.07 4.79 1.42
N ALA A 100 -7.12 5.01 0.51
CA ALA A 100 -6.68 3.98 -0.43
C ALA A 100 -6.07 2.77 0.30
N LEU A 101 -5.24 2.99 1.32
CA LEU A 101 -4.64 1.92 2.11
C LEU A 101 -5.69 1.08 2.84
N CYS A 102 -6.66 1.71 3.50
CA CYS A 102 -7.74 0.99 4.18
C CYS A 102 -8.54 0.13 3.20
N GLN A 103 -8.87 0.68 2.02
CA GLN A 103 -9.58 -0.06 0.98
C GLN A 103 -8.77 -1.26 0.49
N VAL A 104 -7.49 -1.07 0.16
CA VAL A 104 -6.60 -2.14 -0.30
C VAL A 104 -6.41 -3.22 0.75
N VAL A 105 -6.25 -2.85 2.02
CA VAL A 105 -6.14 -3.82 3.12
C VAL A 105 -7.43 -4.63 3.26
N ALA A 106 -8.60 -3.99 3.17
CA ALA A 106 -9.88 -4.68 3.21
C ALA A 106 -10.03 -5.66 2.03
N ASP A 107 -9.74 -5.21 0.81
CA ASP A 107 -9.85 -6.01 -0.42
C ASP A 107 -8.88 -7.20 -0.39
N VAL A 108 -7.60 -6.97 -0.07
CA VAL A 108 -6.59 -8.03 -0.02
C VAL A 108 -6.93 -9.03 1.08
N ARG A 109 -7.38 -8.58 2.27
CA ARG A 109 -7.79 -9.50 3.34
C ARG A 109 -9.02 -10.32 2.96
N ALA A 110 -10.00 -9.72 2.31
CA ALA A 110 -11.18 -10.44 1.82
C ALA A 110 -10.78 -11.51 0.78
N LEU A 111 -9.80 -11.24 -0.06
CA LEU A 111 -9.34 -12.18 -1.10
C LEU A 111 -8.37 -13.25 -0.58
N THR A 112 -7.69 -13.00 0.54
CA THR A 112 -6.69 -13.92 1.12
C THR A 112 -7.24 -14.78 2.26
N ARG A 113 -8.25 -14.30 2.99
CA ARG A 113 -8.87 -15.03 4.12
C ARG A 113 -10.00 -15.97 3.74
N VAL A 114 -10.52 -15.91 2.52
CA VAL A 114 -11.60 -16.81 2.04
C VAL A 114 -11.03 -18.20 1.72
N ARG A 115 -10.28 -18.79 2.66
CA ARG A 115 -9.74 -20.15 2.57
C ARG A 115 -10.02 -20.92 3.84
#